data_AF-A0A7S3J8B8-F1
#
_entry.id   AF-A0A7S3J8B8-F1
#
_cell.length_a   1.000
_cell.length_b   1.000
_cell.length_c   1.000
_cell.angle_alpha   90.00
_cell.angle_beta   90.00
_cell.angle_gamma   90.00
#
_symmetry.space_group_name_H-M   'P 1'
#
loop_
_entity.id
_entity.type
_entity.pdbx_description
1 polymer ?
#
loop_
_entity_poly.entity_id
_entity_poly.type
_entity_poly.pdbx_seq_one_letter_code
_entity_poly.pdbx_strand_id
1 'polypeptide(L)'
;EETGYKIEDDQHTPNTCCVEIPVSLGSKIRTISNISMWEQLSLAAFLQKYWADNQVSCTVTFDPKTEGESLKPALEYFQYQLKGVSFLPKASGSYAQMPYEKIS
;
A
#
# COMPACT_ATOMS: atom_id res chain seq x y z
N GLU A 1 24.61 16.96 -10.64
CA GLU A 1 24.86 15.83 -11.56
C GLU A 1 25.98 14.88 -11.10
N GLU A 2 26.67 15.13 -9.98
CA GLU A 2 27.88 14.37 -9.59
C GLU A 2 27.64 13.08 -8.77
N THR A 3 26.40 12.67 -8.53
CA THR A 3 26.06 11.61 -7.57
C THR A 3 25.67 10.26 -8.19
N GLY A 4 25.63 10.15 -9.52
CA GLY A 4 25.34 8.88 -10.22
C GLY A 4 23.88 8.40 -10.16
N TYR A 5 22.96 9.17 -9.60
CA TYR A 5 21.52 8.88 -9.64
C TYR A 5 20.98 9.11 -11.05
N LYS A 6 20.02 8.29 -11.47
CA LYS A 6 19.24 8.54 -12.69
C LYS A 6 18.30 9.72 -12.42
N ILE A 7 18.40 10.74 -13.26
CA ILE A 7 17.58 11.95 -13.21
C ILE A 7 16.93 12.09 -14.59
N GLU A 8 15.64 12.38 -14.62
CA GLU A 8 14.88 12.65 -15.84
C GLU A 8 13.95 13.85 -15.64
N ASP A 9 13.56 14.51 -16.73
CA ASP A 9 12.60 15.62 -16.66
C ASP A 9 11.22 15.12 -16.20
N ASP A 10 10.54 15.88 -15.35
CA ASP A 10 9.17 15.56 -14.93
C ASP A 10 8.21 15.76 -16.11
N GLN A 11 7.40 14.75 -16.42
CA GLN A 11 6.48 14.76 -17.56
C GLN A 11 5.21 15.57 -17.30
N HIS A 12 4.95 15.96 -16.06
CA HIS A 12 3.69 16.61 -15.66
C HIS A 12 3.87 18.10 -15.32
N THR A 13 5.06 18.50 -14.89
CA THR A 13 5.34 19.80 -14.27
C THR A 13 6.57 20.42 -14.91
N PRO A 14 6.43 21.59 -15.58
CA PRO A 14 7.56 22.31 -16.13
C PRO A 14 8.60 22.68 -15.05
N ASN A 15 9.87 22.76 -15.43
CA ASN A 15 10.99 23.13 -14.55
C ASN A 15 11.17 22.21 -13.33
N THR A 16 10.74 20.96 -13.43
CA THR A 16 10.84 19.93 -12.39
C THR A 16 11.55 18.70 -12.96
N CYS A 17 12.28 17.97 -12.12
CA CYS A 17 12.91 16.71 -12.49
C CYS A 17 12.55 15.60 -11.48
N CYS A 18 12.55 14.37 -11.95
CA CYS A 18 12.40 13.15 -11.18
C CYS A 18 13.77 12.54 -10.93
N VAL A 19 14.05 12.17 -9.67
CA VAL A 19 15.29 11.51 -9.27
C VAL A 19 14.96 10.10 -8.81
N GLU A 20 15.58 9.09 -9.41
CA GLU A 20 15.41 7.71 -9.02
C GLU A 20 16.31 7.36 -7.83
N ILE A 21 15.69 6.89 -6.75
CA ILE A 21 16.39 6.47 -5.52
C ILE A 21 16.11 4.98 -5.30
N PRO A 22 17.10 4.09 -5.53
CA PRO A 22 16.91 2.66 -5.30
C PRO A 22 16.83 2.38 -3.79
N VAL A 23 15.77 1.67 -3.37
CA VAL A 23 15.53 1.32 -1.96
C VAL A 23 15.40 -0.19 -1.83
N SER A 24 16.17 -0.79 -0.92
CA SER A 24 16.02 -2.19 -0.53
C SER A 24 15.33 -2.31 0.81
N LEU A 25 14.25 -3.08 0.87
CA LEU A 25 13.55 -3.43 2.12
C LEU A 25 14.19 -4.63 2.85
N GLY A 26 15.15 -5.30 2.22
CA GLY A 26 15.76 -6.54 2.71
C GLY A 26 14.97 -7.81 2.35
N SER A 27 15.66 -8.96 2.34
CA SER A 27 15.12 -10.24 1.84
C SER A 27 14.09 -10.92 2.74
N LYS A 28 13.94 -10.44 3.99
CA LYS A 28 13.05 -11.04 5.00
C LYS A 28 11.73 -10.27 5.17
N ILE A 29 11.50 -9.23 4.38
CA ILE A 29 10.31 -8.39 4.49
C ILE A 29 9.26 -8.81 3.45
N ARG A 30 8.05 -9.11 3.93
CA ARG A 30 6.88 -9.30 3.05
C ARG A 30 6.28 -7.95 2.72
N THR A 31 6.07 -7.70 1.42
CA THR A 31 5.49 -6.43 0.96
C THR A 31 3.97 -6.54 0.85
N ILE A 32 3.31 -5.41 0.57
CA ILE A 32 1.87 -5.34 0.32
C ILE A 32 1.39 -6.27 -0.82
N SER A 33 2.29 -6.61 -1.75
CA SER A 33 2.02 -7.55 -2.84
C SER A 33 2.01 -9.02 -2.39
N ASN A 34 2.51 -9.32 -1.19
CA ASN A 34 2.65 -10.67 -0.64
C ASN A 34 1.68 -10.98 0.51
N ILE A 35 0.82 -10.03 0.87
CA ILE A 35 -0.16 -10.19 1.95
C ILE A 35 -1.58 -9.98 1.42
N SER A 36 -2.51 -10.75 1.96
CA SER A 36 -3.93 -10.67 1.57
C SER A 36 -4.64 -9.50 2.25
N MET A 37 -5.81 -9.16 1.74
CA MET A 37 -6.74 -8.22 2.38
C MET A 37 -7.07 -8.65 3.82
N TRP A 38 -7.27 -9.95 4.04
CA TRP A 38 -7.58 -10.52 5.36
C TRP A 38 -6.44 -10.38 6.35
N GLU A 39 -5.19 -10.58 5.90
CA GLU A 39 -4.02 -10.43 6.75
C GLU A 39 -3.82 -8.96 7.17
N GLN A 40 -4.03 -8.02 6.25
CA GLN A 40 -4.01 -6.58 6.55
C GLN A 40 -5.07 -6.20 7.59
N LEU A 41 -6.31 -6.65 7.42
CA LEU A 41 -7.41 -6.39 8.36
C LEU A 41 -7.14 -7.01 9.75
N SER A 42 -6.60 -8.23 9.78
CA SER A 42 -6.27 -8.92 11.03
C SER A 42 -5.18 -8.18 11.80
N LEU A 43 -4.18 -7.64 11.11
CA LEU A 43 -3.14 -6.82 11.74
C LEU A 43 -3.71 -5.51 12.31
N ALA A 44 -4.59 -4.84 11.56
CA ALA A 44 -5.27 -3.64 12.05
C ALA A 44 -6.13 -3.95 13.28
N ALA A 45 -6.88 -5.06 13.27
CA ALA A 45 -7.72 -5.49 14.39
C ALA A 45 -6.88 -5.86 15.62
N PHE A 46 -5.73 -6.51 15.42
CA PHE A 46 -4.78 -6.81 16.48
C PHE A 46 -4.29 -5.53 17.18
N LEU A 47 -3.84 -4.53 16.41
CA LEU A 47 -3.43 -3.23 16.96
C LEU A 47 -4.60 -2.51 17.63
N GLN A 48 -5.79 -2.57 17.05
CA GLN A 48 -6.99 -1.93 17.60
C GLN A 48 -7.38 -2.52 18.95
N LYS A 49 -7.16 -3.82 19.16
CA LYS A 49 -7.51 -4.51 20.40
C LYS A 49 -6.49 -4.31 21.51
N TYR A 50 -5.20 -4.37 21.19
CA TYR A 50 -4.15 -4.48 22.21
C TYR A 50 -3.29 -3.23 22.37
N TRP A 51 -3.44 -2.24 21.51
CA TRP A 51 -2.59 -1.04 21.52
C TRP A 51 -3.39 0.26 21.44
N ALA A 52 -4.27 0.38 20.45
CA ALA A 52 -4.94 1.63 20.14
C ALA A 52 -6.26 1.77 20.90
N ASP A 53 -6.30 2.66 21.88
CA ASP A 53 -7.52 3.11 22.55
C ASP A 53 -8.41 3.99 21.65
N ASN A 54 -7.81 4.64 20.64
CA ASN A 54 -8.45 5.42 19.58
C ASN A 54 -8.70 4.53 18.35
N GLN A 55 -8.56 5.03 17.12
CA GLN A 55 -8.76 4.28 15.87
C GLN A 55 -7.41 3.98 15.20
N VAL A 56 -7.28 2.81 14.56
CA VAL A 56 -6.08 2.44 13.78
C VAL A 56 -6.25 2.88 12.32
N SER A 57 -5.58 3.97 11.93
CA SER A 57 -5.61 4.42 10.53
C SER A 57 -4.94 3.37 9.62
N CYS A 58 -5.72 2.78 8.72
CA CYS A 58 -5.26 1.72 7.83
C CYS A 58 -6.02 1.76 6.50
N THR A 59 -5.26 1.92 5.42
CA THR A 59 -5.75 1.69 4.04
C THR A 59 -5.46 0.24 3.67
N VAL A 60 -6.50 -0.58 3.65
CA VAL A 60 -6.42 -1.97 3.22
C VAL A 60 -6.52 -2.02 1.69
N THR A 61 -5.50 -2.57 1.05
CA THR A 61 -5.49 -2.76 -0.40
C THR A 61 -5.86 -4.19 -0.76
N PHE A 62 -6.62 -4.36 -1.84
CA PHE A 62 -7.09 -5.67 -2.28
C PHE A 62 -7.06 -5.77 -3.81
N ASP A 63 -6.90 -6.98 -4.33
CA ASP A 63 -7.10 -7.24 -5.76
C ASP A 63 -8.61 -7.32 -6.06
N PRO A 64 -9.16 -6.40 -6.88
CA PRO A 64 -10.60 -6.37 -7.14
C PRO A 64 -11.12 -7.63 -7.84
N LYS A 65 -10.28 -8.38 -8.57
CA LYS A 65 -10.68 -9.60 -9.28
C LYS A 65 -10.71 -10.83 -8.38
N THR A 66 -9.77 -10.93 -7.45
CA THR A 66 -9.59 -12.15 -6.64
C THR A 66 -10.09 -11.98 -5.21
N GLU A 67 -10.04 -10.77 -4.65
CA GLU A 67 -10.43 -10.49 -3.27
C GLU A 67 -11.70 -9.63 -3.17
N GLY A 68 -12.17 -9.03 -4.27
CA GLY A 68 -13.31 -8.12 -4.28
C GLY A 68 -14.60 -8.70 -3.68
N GLU A 69 -14.92 -9.96 -4.00
CA GLU A 69 -16.10 -10.65 -3.44
C GLU A 69 -16.00 -10.89 -1.93
N SER A 70 -14.79 -10.87 -1.37
CA SER A 70 -14.55 -11.04 0.07
C SER A 70 -14.78 -9.77 0.89
N LEU A 71 -15.00 -8.61 0.27
CA LEU A 71 -15.17 -7.33 0.99
C LEU A 71 -16.34 -7.37 1.98
N LYS A 72 -17.51 -7.85 1.53
CA LYS A 72 -18.70 -7.92 2.39
C LYS A 72 -18.48 -8.87 3.57
N PRO A 73 -18.06 -10.14 3.37
CA PRO A 73 -17.72 -11.03 4.49
C PRO A 73 -16.67 -10.46 5.43
N ALA A 74 -15.66 -9.75 4.91
CA ALA A 74 -14.63 -9.13 5.72
C ALA A 74 -15.18 -8.01 6.60
N LEU A 75 -16.00 -7.12 6.04
CA LEU A 75 -16.68 -6.07 6.81
C LEU A 75 -17.56 -6.66 7.90
N GLU A 76 -18.35 -7.69 7.60
CA GLU A 76 -19.19 -8.39 8.58
C GLU A 76 -18.38 -9.03 9.70
N TYR A 77 -17.23 -9.63 9.39
CA TYR A 77 -16.35 -10.26 10.37
C TYR A 77 -15.67 -9.24 11.32
N PHE A 78 -15.22 -8.10 10.78
CA PHE A 78 -14.45 -7.10 11.53
C PHE A 78 -15.30 -5.95 12.11
N GLN A 79 -16.62 -5.92 11.87
CA GLN A 79 -17.51 -4.81 12.28
C GLN A 79 -17.44 -4.45 13.78
N TYR A 80 -17.14 -5.42 14.66
CA TYR A 80 -17.02 -5.20 16.11
C TYR A 80 -15.58 -5.12 16.60
N GLN A 81 -14.62 -5.25 15.68
CA GLN A 81 -13.19 -5.27 15.98
C GLN A 81 -12.50 -3.97 15.55
N LEU A 82 -12.99 -3.33 14.49
CA LEU A 82 -12.42 -2.12 13.92
C LEU A 82 -13.38 -0.94 14.11
N LYS A 83 -12.86 0.21 14.55
CA LYS A 83 -13.65 1.46 14.64
C LYS A 83 -13.86 2.13 13.27
N GLY A 84 -12.99 1.83 12.32
CA GLY A 84 -13.03 2.35 10.96
C GLY A 84 -11.93 1.71 10.14
N VAL A 85 -12.15 1.61 8.83
CA VAL A 85 -11.19 1.07 7.87
C VAL A 85 -11.43 1.70 6.50
N SER A 86 -10.36 1.97 5.76
CA SER A 86 -10.43 2.45 4.37
C SER A 86 -9.99 1.33 3.44
N PHE A 87 -10.72 1.12 2.35
CA PHE A 87 -10.37 0.14 1.32
C PHE A 87 -9.98 0.84 0.03
N LEU A 88 -8.92 0.36 -0.62
CA LEU A 88 -8.46 0.87 -1.91
C LEU A 88 -8.15 -0.30 -2.86
N PRO A 89 -8.82 -0.41 -4.01
CA PRO A 89 -8.49 -1.44 -4.98
C PRO A 89 -7.09 -1.21 -5.55
N LYS A 90 -6.30 -2.29 -5.65
CA LYS A 90 -4.97 -2.23 -6.28
C LYS A 90 -5.12 -1.89 -7.76
N ALA A 91 -4.32 -0.93 -8.23
CA ALA A 91 -4.15 -0.59 -9.62
C ALA A 91 -2.65 -0.54 -9.95
N SER A 92 -2.27 -0.98 -11.15
CA SER A 92 -0.89 -1.00 -11.62
C SER A 92 -0.73 -0.14 -12.88
N GLY A 93 0.42 0.54 -13.02
CA GLY A 93 0.79 1.23 -14.25
C GLY A 93 -0.06 2.47 -14.56
N SER A 94 -0.48 3.21 -13.54
CA SER A 94 -1.38 4.36 -13.70
C SER A 94 -0.70 5.62 -14.24
N TYR A 95 0.63 5.72 -14.13
CA TYR A 95 1.42 6.88 -14.54
C TYR A 95 2.65 6.46 -15.34
N ALA A 96 3.10 7.33 -16.24
CA ALA A 96 4.36 7.15 -16.97
C ALA A 96 5.58 7.23 -16.03
N GLN A 97 5.51 8.09 -15.02
CA GLN A 97 6.51 8.24 -13.96
C GLN A 97 5.89 7.84 -12.62
N MET A 98 5.96 6.55 -12.29
CA MET A 98 5.44 6.04 -11.02
C MET A 98 6.35 6.48 -9.87
N PRO A 99 5.83 7.08 -8.78
CA PRO A 99 6.65 7.45 -7.62
C PRO A 99 7.33 6.24 -6.94
N TYR A 100 6.74 5.06 -7.09
CA TYR A 100 7.31 3.80 -6.64
C TYR A 100 7.25 2.77 -7.76
N GLU A 101 8.40 2.23 -8.14
CA GLU A 101 8.53 1.17 -9.12
C GLU A 101 9.21 -0.05 -8.51
N LYS A 102 8.72 -1.25 -8.85
CA LYS A 102 9.34 -2.50 -8.43
C LYS A 102 10.54 -2.80 -9.32
N ILE A 103 11.73 -2.79 -8.73
CA ILE A 103 12.99 -3.18 -9.38
C ILE A 103 13.32 -4.66 -9.12
N SER A 104 14.10 -5.27 -10.01
CA SER A 104 14.56 -6.68 -9.96
C SER A 104 15.89 -6.85 -9.27
#